data_AF-A0A316R1W7-F1
#
_entry.id   AF-A0A316R1W7-F1
#
_cell.length_a   1.000
_cell.length_b   1.000
_cell.length_c   1.000
_cell.angle_alpha   90.00
_cell.angle_beta   90.00
_cell.angle_gamma   90.00
#
_symmetry.space_group_name_H-M   'P 1'
#
loop_
_entity.id
_entity.type
_entity.pdbx_description
1 polymer ?
#
loop_
_entity_poly.entity_id
_entity_poly.type
_entity_poly.pdbx_seq_one_letter_code
_entity_poly.pdbx_strand_id
1 'polypeptide(L)'
;MKNIKYIILSSVIVLATGLVSCLDSEFDVDESYNRLFSPVSFETTNETSTTVDFTWKNIPAASYYLIELSLTEDFAEVYKTYGENQEITTNAYTATGLTPNTDYWARIKCMSTQGIPESKYSQVITFTTKKLVNVEFSTTVDATWIRLSWIVPEGSVNNVTKIVLKDAAGAIVKSVEDAAELADNTLLFENLTALTTYHWEAYDGATLFDEDDVTTLPDVLPGTDIIEIDNTTTENINTLIAATTQGNILIKIAAGTTLNVVTEDGSDTGFIIPVGKSVTIKGIVTEANRTNLPIIKMKEFNFTQMPSLTLENVHIIGSGTQASYVIKGEADQTQLDKIEIDNCIIENMRGIFSLRSTSPLAPEVTVNNTTIRDLKDYGVFQSEASAGGGYKSIVVTNSTFDGIQYLLRAKNAPTAYNVISFSDCTFNKTVLDGKYLVDLANATQSLTTFEFVNCIFGSAYSGTPKVTKAPTKPTFTNCYKTTDFAPSSMDGVIDYEKSAADLFTDPSSGNFLIKDASFIGKDSAGDPIWRP
;
A
#
# COMPACT_ATOMS: atom_id res chain seq x y z
N MET A 1 -68.09 -8.64 103.79
CA MET A 1 -69.25 -9.56 103.94
C MET A 1 -70.12 -9.44 102.71
N LYS A 2 -70.69 -10.56 102.21
CA LYS A 2 -71.46 -10.68 100.95
C LYS A 2 -70.60 -10.39 99.70
N ASN A 3 -70.42 -11.25 98.71
CA ASN A 3 -71.26 -12.27 98.05
C ASN A 3 -72.54 -11.71 97.40
N ILE A 4 -72.48 -11.53 96.08
CA ILE A 4 -73.60 -11.68 95.15
C ILE A 4 -73.14 -12.67 94.06
N LYS A 5 -74.07 -13.49 93.56
CA LYS A 5 -73.86 -14.57 92.57
C LYS A 5 -75.03 -14.60 91.57
N TYR A 6 -74.85 -15.38 90.49
CA TYR A 6 -75.84 -15.69 89.42
C TYR A 6 -76.03 -14.50 88.45
N ILE A 7 -76.30 -14.68 87.14
CA ILE A 7 -76.88 -15.76 86.31
C ILE A 7 -76.01 -15.85 85.01
N ILE A 8 -75.60 -16.96 84.35
CA ILE A 8 -76.03 -18.37 84.14
C ILE A 8 -77.19 -18.54 83.13
N LEU A 9 -76.93 -18.75 81.83
CA LEU A 9 -76.71 -20.07 81.20
C LEU A 9 -76.28 -19.89 79.71
N SER A 10 -75.90 -20.93 78.97
CA SER A 10 -74.48 -21.32 78.79
C SER A 10 -74.24 -22.12 77.49
N SER A 11 -73.22 -21.75 76.70
CA SER A 11 -72.61 -22.56 75.62
C SER A 11 -71.11 -22.71 75.95
N VAL A 12 -70.52 -23.87 76.31
CA VAL A 12 -70.51 -25.21 75.67
C VAL A 12 -69.71 -25.14 74.35
N ILE A 13 -68.49 -25.71 74.22
CA ILE A 13 -67.71 -26.56 75.15
C ILE A 13 -66.18 -26.58 74.81
N VAL A 14 -65.27 -26.72 75.81
CA VAL A 14 -63.92 -27.38 75.80
C VAL A 14 -62.83 -26.97 74.75
N LEU A 15 -61.51 -27.02 75.01
CA LEU A 15 -60.63 -26.90 76.21
C LEU A 15 -59.14 -26.89 75.73
N ALA A 16 -58.20 -26.63 76.66
CA ALA A 16 -56.80 -27.11 76.68
C ALA A 16 -55.71 -26.45 75.80
N THR A 17 -54.85 -25.67 76.49
CA THR A 17 -53.37 -25.66 76.43
C THR A 17 -52.61 -25.43 75.12
N GLY A 18 -51.78 -24.37 75.12
CA GLY A 18 -50.58 -24.23 74.27
C GLY A 18 -49.53 -23.35 74.95
N LEU A 19 -48.40 -23.94 75.34
CA LEU A 19 -47.13 -23.25 75.65
C LEU A 19 -46.09 -23.73 74.62
N VAL A 20 -44.94 -23.05 74.58
CA VAL A 20 -43.87 -23.18 73.56
C VAL A 20 -44.20 -22.47 72.25
N SER A 21 -43.63 -21.28 72.09
CA SER A 21 -43.60 -20.51 70.84
C SER A 21 -42.14 -20.26 70.41
N CYS A 22 -41.42 -21.35 70.16
CA CYS A 22 -40.15 -21.35 69.44
C CYS A 22 -40.04 -22.70 68.74
N LEU A 23 -40.78 -22.83 67.63
CA LEU A 23 -40.47 -23.81 66.60
C LEU A 23 -39.44 -23.14 65.69
N ASP A 24 -38.44 -23.89 65.25
CA ASP A 24 -37.61 -23.46 64.13
C ASP A 24 -38.50 -23.22 62.91
N SER A 25 -38.21 -22.15 62.17
CA SER A 25 -38.81 -21.94 60.85
C SER A 25 -38.07 -22.81 59.84
N GLU A 26 -38.33 -24.12 59.88
CA GLU A 26 -38.02 -25.03 58.78
C GLU A 26 -38.88 -24.60 57.57
N PHE A 27 -38.34 -23.66 56.79
CA PHE A 27 -38.82 -23.41 55.44
C PHE A 27 -38.43 -24.62 54.60
N ASP A 28 -39.42 -25.35 54.07
CA ASP A 28 -39.17 -26.42 53.10
C ASP A 28 -38.30 -25.90 51.95
N VAL A 29 -37.05 -26.38 51.89
CA VAL A 29 -36.16 -26.11 50.77
C VAL A 29 -36.57 -27.03 49.64
N ASP A 30 -37.17 -26.47 48.59
CA ASP A 30 -37.56 -27.23 47.40
C ASP A 30 -36.31 -27.84 46.73
N GLU A 31 -36.09 -29.13 46.98
CA GLU A 31 -34.93 -29.88 46.49
C GLU A 31 -34.82 -29.89 44.96
N SER A 32 -35.88 -29.56 44.20
CA SER A 32 -35.80 -29.46 42.74
C SER A 32 -34.88 -28.31 42.26
N TYR A 33 -34.60 -27.35 43.14
CA TYR A 33 -33.65 -26.25 42.93
C TYR A 33 -32.23 -26.54 43.46
N ASN A 34 -31.97 -27.71 44.05
CA ASN A 34 -30.64 -28.10 44.52
C ASN A 34 -29.72 -28.48 43.34
N ARG A 35 -29.19 -27.46 42.64
CA ARG A 35 -28.32 -27.59 41.47
C ARG A 35 -27.47 -26.35 41.25
N LEU A 36 -26.48 -26.43 40.35
CA LEU A 36 -25.72 -25.26 39.91
C LEU A 36 -26.59 -24.23 39.16
N PHE A 37 -26.25 -22.95 39.30
CA PHE A 37 -26.82 -21.86 38.51
C PHE A 37 -26.37 -21.95 37.06
N SER A 38 -27.29 -21.79 36.12
CA SER A 38 -27.00 -21.73 34.68
C SER A 38 -26.08 -20.55 34.34
N PRO A 39 -25.12 -20.70 33.41
CA PRO A 39 -24.32 -19.59 32.91
C PRO A 39 -25.18 -18.49 32.27
N VAL A 40 -24.75 -17.24 32.43
CA VAL A 40 -25.45 -16.03 31.94
C VAL A 40 -24.46 -15.07 31.27
N SER A 41 -24.96 -14.20 30.38
CA SER A 41 -24.13 -13.44 29.42
C SER A 41 -23.25 -14.38 28.57
N PHE A 42 -23.82 -15.50 28.10
CA PHE A 42 -23.15 -16.38 27.15
C PHE A 42 -23.22 -15.73 25.77
N GLU A 43 -22.07 -15.30 25.25
CA GLU A 43 -21.94 -14.41 24.09
C GLU A 43 -20.77 -14.89 23.20
N THR A 44 -20.87 -14.74 21.87
CA THR A 44 -19.79 -15.03 20.92
C THR A 44 -19.03 -13.77 20.51
N THR A 45 -17.77 -13.97 20.12
CA THR A 45 -16.90 -12.97 19.50
C THR A 45 -15.92 -13.66 18.54
N ASN A 46 -15.25 -12.87 17.70
CA ASN A 46 -14.12 -13.30 16.86
C ASN A 46 -14.44 -14.51 15.94
N GLU A 47 -15.65 -14.56 15.38
CA GLU A 47 -16.06 -15.58 14.41
C GLU A 47 -15.10 -15.60 13.21
N THR A 48 -14.54 -16.76 12.90
CA THR A 48 -13.74 -17.01 11.69
C THR A 48 -14.45 -18.01 10.77
N SER A 49 -13.77 -18.54 9.75
CA SER A 49 -14.27 -19.63 8.93
C SER A 49 -14.30 -20.98 9.66
N THR A 50 -13.51 -21.18 10.73
CA THR A 50 -13.37 -22.47 11.42
C THR A 50 -13.32 -22.40 12.95
N THR A 51 -13.40 -21.20 13.53
CA THR A 51 -13.32 -20.93 14.98
C THR A 51 -14.30 -19.85 15.45
N VAL A 52 -14.57 -19.82 16.76
CA VAL A 52 -15.27 -18.72 17.45
C VAL A 52 -14.84 -18.66 18.91
N ASP A 53 -14.77 -17.46 19.51
CA ASP A 53 -14.54 -17.27 20.94
C ASP A 53 -15.86 -17.14 21.69
N PHE A 54 -16.12 -18.06 22.63
CA PHE A 54 -17.22 -17.98 23.59
C PHE A 54 -16.78 -17.29 24.87
N THR A 55 -17.63 -16.44 25.45
CA THR A 55 -17.44 -15.84 26.79
C THR A 55 -18.71 -15.92 27.62
N TRP A 56 -18.58 -15.99 28.95
CA TRP A 56 -19.70 -15.97 29.90
C TRP A 56 -19.29 -15.43 31.28
N LYS A 57 -20.27 -15.23 32.17
CA LYS A 57 -20.00 -14.93 33.59
C LYS A 57 -19.69 -16.21 34.36
N ASN A 58 -18.58 -16.20 35.10
CA ASN A 58 -18.15 -17.34 35.91
C ASN A 58 -19.18 -17.69 37.00
N ILE A 59 -19.45 -18.99 37.18
CA ILE A 59 -20.30 -19.56 38.22
C ILE A 59 -19.38 -20.13 39.34
N PRO A 60 -19.27 -19.50 40.52
CA PRO A 60 -18.23 -19.85 41.51
C PRO A 60 -18.28 -21.26 42.10
N ALA A 61 -19.37 -22.02 41.90
CA ALA A 61 -19.53 -23.40 42.35
C ALA A 61 -19.35 -24.45 41.22
N ALA A 62 -19.15 -24.00 39.97
CA ALA A 62 -18.84 -24.88 38.86
C ALA A 62 -17.40 -25.40 38.95
N SER A 63 -17.19 -26.65 38.51
CA SER A 63 -15.87 -27.26 38.35
C SER A 63 -15.38 -27.19 36.90
N TYR A 64 -16.31 -27.33 35.94
CA TYR A 64 -16.06 -27.14 34.51
C TYR A 64 -17.37 -26.82 33.78
N TYR A 65 -17.26 -26.45 32.49
CA TYR A 65 -18.38 -26.14 31.61
C TYR A 65 -18.47 -27.09 30.42
N LEU A 66 -19.67 -27.27 29.88
CA LEU A 66 -19.93 -27.99 28.64
C LEU A 66 -20.63 -27.06 27.65
N ILE A 67 -20.05 -26.89 26.47
CA ILE A 67 -20.61 -26.12 25.35
C ILE A 67 -21.07 -27.09 24.28
N GLU A 68 -22.33 -27.01 23.88
CA GLU A 68 -22.93 -27.82 22.82
C GLU A 68 -23.31 -26.92 21.64
N LEU A 69 -22.96 -27.37 20.42
CA LEU A 69 -23.36 -26.78 19.16
C LEU A 69 -24.37 -27.68 18.43
N SER A 70 -25.32 -27.09 17.74
CA SER A 70 -26.22 -27.76 16.79
C SER A 70 -26.36 -26.96 15.50
N LEU A 71 -26.85 -27.63 14.45
CA LEU A 71 -27.24 -27.06 13.17
C LEU A 71 -28.76 -26.78 13.10
N THR A 72 -29.49 -26.96 14.21
CA THR A 72 -30.91 -26.62 14.36
C THR A 72 -31.19 -25.98 15.74
N GLU A 73 -32.18 -25.09 15.80
CA GLU A 73 -32.56 -24.38 17.04
C GLU A 73 -33.07 -25.32 18.15
N ASP A 74 -33.65 -26.45 17.78
CA ASP A 74 -34.22 -27.44 18.71
C ASP A 74 -33.18 -28.39 19.35
N PHE A 75 -31.93 -28.40 18.84
CA PHE A 75 -30.89 -29.36 19.21
C PHE A 75 -31.36 -30.83 19.09
N ALA A 76 -32.15 -31.15 18.05
CA ALA A 76 -32.58 -32.52 17.77
C ALA A 76 -31.38 -33.48 17.61
N GLU A 77 -30.29 -33.01 17.00
CA GLU A 77 -28.97 -33.63 17.06
C GLU A 77 -27.93 -32.60 17.54
N VAL A 78 -26.98 -33.02 18.37
CA VAL A 78 -25.83 -32.20 18.78
C VAL A 78 -24.72 -32.42 17.77
N TYR A 79 -24.33 -31.35 17.07
CA TYR A 79 -23.27 -31.37 16.06
C TYR A 79 -21.89 -31.56 16.70
N LYS A 80 -21.64 -30.90 17.83
CA LYS A 80 -20.35 -30.94 18.52
C LYS A 80 -20.47 -30.53 19.98
N THR A 81 -19.70 -31.18 20.85
CA THR A 81 -19.59 -30.84 22.28
C THR A 81 -18.14 -30.48 22.60
N TYR A 82 -17.94 -29.50 23.48
CA TYR A 82 -16.63 -29.12 24.03
C TYR A 82 -16.66 -29.20 25.55
N GLY A 83 -15.52 -29.57 26.15
CA GLY A 83 -15.36 -29.70 27.62
C GLY A 83 -15.71 -31.06 28.23
N GLU A 84 -15.99 -32.10 27.44
CA GLU A 84 -16.31 -33.45 27.95
C GLU A 84 -15.17 -34.08 28.77
N ASN A 85 -13.92 -33.69 28.46
CA ASN A 85 -12.69 -34.01 29.18
C ASN A 85 -12.41 -33.11 30.41
N GLN A 86 -13.35 -32.22 30.76
CA GLN A 86 -13.27 -31.23 31.85
C GLN A 86 -12.25 -30.09 31.63
N GLU A 87 -11.80 -29.84 30.40
CA GLU A 87 -10.80 -28.78 30.12
C GLU A 87 -11.31 -27.35 30.35
N ILE A 88 -12.61 -27.10 30.16
CA ILE A 88 -13.20 -25.75 30.25
C ILE A 88 -13.45 -25.38 31.71
N THR A 89 -12.44 -24.85 32.38
CA THR A 89 -12.48 -24.48 33.82
C THR A 89 -12.57 -22.96 34.06
N THR A 90 -12.38 -22.15 33.02
CA THR A 90 -12.48 -20.68 33.02
C THR A 90 -13.82 -20.20 32.46
N ASN A 91 -13.99 -18.89 32.27
CA ASN A 91 -15.23 -18.28 31.76
C ASN A 91 -15.16 -17.82 30.28
N ALA A 92 -14.22 -18.36 29.52
CA ALA A 92 -14.06 -18.14 28.08
C ALA A 92 -13.42 -19.37 27.41
N TYR A 93 -13.74 -19.63 26.13
CA TYR A 93 -13.23 -20.77 25.37
C TYR A 93 -13.28 -20.53 23.86
N THR A 94 -12.16 -20.77 23.16
CA THR A 94 -12.09 -20.76 21.70
C THR A 94 -12.51 -22.11 21.14
N ALA A 95 -13.70 -22.19 20.55
CA ALA A 95 -14.14 -23.38 19.83
C ALA A 95 -13.46 -23.45 18.45
N THR A 96 -12.96 -24.63 18.09
CA THR A 96 -12.19 -24.85 16.85
C THR A 96 -12.73 -26.02 16.03
N GLY A 97 -12.37 -26.09 14.75
CA GLY A 97 -12.80 -27.15 13.83
C GLY A 97 -14.30 -27.09 13.55
N LEU A 98 -14.79 -25.90 13.20
CA LEU A 98 -16.12 -25.64 12.65
C LEU A 98 -16.09 -25.63 11.11
N THR A 99 -17.25 -25.77 10.49
CA THR A 99 -17.41 -25.70 9.03
C THR A 99 -17.59 -24.23 8.60
N PRO A 100 -16.96 -23.75 7.51
CA PRO A 100 -17.19 -22.40 6.99
C PRO A 100 -18.62 -22.16 6.50
N ASN A 101 -19.06 -20.90 6.46
CA ASN A 101 -20.41 -20.48 6.00
C ASN A 101 -21.55 -21.34 6.59
N THR A 102 -21.51 -21.59 7.89
CA THR A 102 -22.46 -22.47 8.57
C THR A 102 -23.07 -21.73 9.76
N ASP A 103 -24.41 -21.73 9.80
CA ASP A 103 -25.18 -21.22 10.95
C ASP A 103 -25.15 -22.26 12.07
N TYR A 104 -24.83 -21.81 13.28
CA TYR A 104 -24.77 -22.63 14.48
C TYR A 104 -25.70 -22.08 15.57
N TRP A 105 -26.29 -23.00 16.34
CA TRP A 105 -26.95 -22.71 17.60
C TRP A 105 -26.08 -23.26 18.73
N ALA A 106 -25.79 -22.44 19.73
CA ALA A 106 -24.91 -22.77 20.85
C ALA A 106 -25.63 -22.66 22.20
N ARG A 107 -25.34 -23.58 23.11
CA ARG A 107 -25.79 -23.54 24.50
C ARG A 107 -24.70 -24.04 25.45
N ILE A 108 -24.66 -23.51 26.66
CA ILE A 108 -23.67 -23.87 27.68
C ILE A 108 -24.36 -24.33 28.98
N LYS A 109 -23.81 -25.35 29.65
CA LYS A 109 -24.15 -25.70 31.05
C LYS A 109 -22.88 -25.83 31.89
N CYS A 110 -23.03 -25.80 33.21
CA CYS A 110 -21.93 -25.97 34.14
C CYS A 110 -22.12 -27.21 35.03
N MET A 111 -20.99 -27.83 35.37
CA MET A 111 -20.86 -29.16 35.95
C MET A 111 -20.09 -29.09 37.28
N SER A 112 -20.36 -30.02 38.20
CA SER A 112 -19.61 -30.12 39.46
C SER A 112 -18.94 -31.49 39.61
N THR A 113 -17.68 -31.51 40.05
CA THR A 113 -17.02 -32.73 40.53
C THR A 113 -17.34 -33.01 42.00
N GLN A 114 -18.03 -32.11 42.70
CA GLN A 114 -18.30 -32.15 44.14
C GLN A 114 -19.71 -32.70 44.48
N GLY A 115 -20.37 -33.38 43.53
CA GLY A 115 -21.68 -33.99 43.74
C GLY A 115 -22.89 -33.05 43.66
N ILE A 116 -22.69 -31.76 43.37
CA ILE A 116 -23.78 -30.81 43.11
C ILE A 116 -24.39 -31.11 41.73
N PRO A 117 -25.71 -31.28 41.59
CA PRO A 117 -26.35 -31.53 40.30
C PRO A 117 -26.09 -30.42 39.25
N GLU A 118 -25.99 -30.83 37.98
CA GLU A 118 -25.68 -29.93 36.86
C GLU A 118 -26.70 -28.79 36.70
N SER A 119 -26.24 -27.67 36.15
CA SER A 119 -27.14 -26.56 35.81
C SER A 119 -28.10 -26.95 34.69
N LYS A 120 -29.21 -26.21 34.56
CA LYS A 120 -29.90 -26.16 33.27
C LYS A 120 -28.97 -25.47 32.26
N TYR A 121 -29.17 -25.71 30.97
CA TYR A 121 -28.49 -24.94 29.93
C TYR A 121 -28.80 -23.44 30.03
N SER A 122 -27.94 -22.62 29.45
CA SER A 122 -28.17 -21.20 29.18
C SER A 122 -29.36 -20.99 28.23
N GLN A 123 -29.69 -19.71 27.98
CA GLN A 123 -30.36 -19.35 26.74
C GLN A 123 -29.51 -19.82 25.53
N VAL A 124 -30.16 -20.25 24.45
CA VAL A 124 -29.52 -20.54 23.17
C VAL A 124 -29.10 -19.24 22.50
N ILE A 125 -27.87 -19.18 22.00
CA ILE A 125 -27.39 -18.12 21.10
C ILE A 125 -27.13 -18.70 19.72
N THR A 126 -26.98 -17.84 18.71
CA THR A 126 -26.65 -18.25 17.34
C THR A 126 -25.56 -17.35 16.76
N PHE A 127 -24.71 -17.94 15.92
CA PHE A 127 -23.64 -17.27 15.20
C PHE A 127 -23.43 -17.99 13.85
N THR A 128 -22.86 -17.28 12.87
CA THR A 128 -22.55 -17.83 11.55
C THR A 128 -21.04 -17.80 11.35
N THR A 129 -20.43 -18.93 11.00
CA THR A 129 -19.01 -18.95 10.61
C THR A 129 -18.81 -18.20 9.28
N LYS A 130 -17.69 -17.49 9.15
CA LYS A 130 -17.37 -16.74 7.93
C LYS A 130 -17.20 -17.69 6.74
N LYS A 131 -17.38 -17.16 5.53
CA LYS A 131 -17.10 -17.88 4.29
C LYS A 131 -15.63 -18.23 4.17
N LEU A 132 -15.35 -19.37 3.55
CA LEU A 132 -14.09 -19.58 2.84
C LEU A 132 -14.20 -18.82 1.50
N VAL A 133 -13.19 -18.02 1.15
CA VAL A 133 -13.22 -17.11 0.00
C VAL A 133 -11.89 -17.22 -0.75
N ASN A 134 -11.95 -17.06 -2.07
CA ASN A 134 -10.80 -17.17 -2.97
C ASN A 134 -9.68 -16.18 -2.61
N VAL A 135 -8.45 -16.63 -2.83
CA VAL A 135 -7.31 -15.75 -3.12
C VAL A 135 -7.41 -15.41 -4.62
N GLU A 136 -7.20 -14.15 -4.99
CA GLU A 136 -7.21 -13.72 -6.40
C GLU A 136 -5.78 -13.46 -6.87
N PHE A 137 -5.31 -14.22 -7.86
CA PHE A 137 -3.98 -14.05 -8.48
C PHE A 137 -4.00 -13.07 -9.65
N SER A 138 -2.84 -12.47 -9.91
CA SER A 138 -2.61 -11.54 -11.02
C SER A 138 -1.15 -11.53 -11.46
N THR A 139 -0.88 -11.37 -12.75
CA THR A 139 0.48 -11.33 -13.30
C THR A 139 0.79 -9.99 -13.97
N THR A 140 1.91 -9.37 -13.61
CA THR A 140 2.55 -8.29 -14.37
C THR A 140 3.75 -8.85 -15.14
N VAL A 141 3.95 -8.42 -16.39
CA VAL A 141 4.96 -9.01 -17.29
C VAL A 141 5.84 -7.96 -17.96
N ASP A 142 7.09 -8.33 -18.20
CA ASP A 142 8.09 -7.61 -18.99
C ASP A 142 8.75 -8.62 -19.95
N ALA A 143 9.81 -8.24 -20.65
CA ALA A 143 10.58 -9.11 -21.54
C ALA A 143 11.45 -10.12 -20.79
N THR A 144 11.94 -9.78 -19.59
CA THR A 144 12.89 -10.61 -18.82
C THR A 144 12.42 -10.95 -17.41
N TRP A 145 11.22 -10.51 -17.02
CA TRP A 145 10.64 -10.85 -15.71
C TRP A 145 9.11 -10.98 -15.73
N ILE A 146 8.60 -11.71 -14.75
CA ILE A 146 7.18 -11.85 -14.42
C ILE A 146 7.01 -11.61 -12.92
N ARG A 147 6.06 -10.77 -12.52
CA ARG A 147 5.62 -10.64 -11.12
C ARG A 147 4.25 -11.28 -10.95
N LEU A 148 4.17 -12.31 -10.12
CA LEU A 148 2.91 -12.87 -9.65
C LEU A 148 2.55 -12.16 -8.34
N SER A 149 1.32 -11.65 -8.23
CA SER A 149 0.80 -11.01 -7.01
C SER A 149 -0.59 -11.55 -6.70
N TRP A 150 -0.90 -11.74 -5.42
CA TRP A 150 -2.20 -12.24 -4.99
C TRP A 150 -2.82 -11.42 -3.87
N ILE A 151 -4.15 -11.36 -3.84
CA ILE A 151 -4.91 -10.65 -2.82
C ILE A 151 -5.60 -11.64 -1.89
N VAL A 152 -5.41 -11.44 -0.59
CA VAL A 152 -6.02 -12.22 0.50
C VAL A 152 -7.09 -11.33 1.15
N PRO A 153 -8.40 -11.56 0.92
CA PRO A 153 -9.45 -10.66 1.40
C PRO A 153 -9.54 -10.55 2.93
N GLU A 154 -9.99 -9.40 3.44
CA GLU A 154 -10.05 -9.14 4.89
C GLU A 154 -10.84 -10.22 5.64
N GLY A 155 -10.21 -10.82 6.67
CA GLY A 155 -10.76 -11.95 7.43
C GLY A 155 -10.47 -13.34 6.85
N SER A 156 -9.69 -13.43 5.76
CA SER A 156 -9.17 -14.69 5.19
C SER A 156 -7.79 -15.04 5.74
N VAL A 157 -7.29 -16.24 5.42
CA VAL A 157 -5.93 -16.71 5.74
C VAL A 157 -5.16 -16.89 4.43
N ASN A 158 -3.89 -16.50 4.38
CA ASN A 158 -3.03 -16.85 3.25
C ASN A 158 -2.59 -18.32 3.38
N ASN A 159 -3.06 -19.16 2.45
CA ASN A 159 -2.71 -20.57 2.35
C ASN A 159 -1.68 -20.87 1.24
N VAL A 160 -1.14 -19.85 0.57
CA VAL A 160 -0.08 -20.03 -0.43
C VAL A 160 1.22 -20.43 0.27
N THR A 161 1.52 -21.73 0.30
CA THR A 161 2.76 -22.26 0.89
C THR A 161 3.89 -22.43 -0.11
N LYS A 162 3.57 -22.42 -1.42
CA LYS A 162 4.53 -22.64 -2.49
C LYS A 162 4.02 -22.07 -3.81
N ILE A 163 4.94 -21.47 -4.59
CA ILE A 163 4.75 -21.13 -6.01
C ILE A 163 5.83 -21.82 -6.85
N VAL A 164 5.48 -22.30 -8.04
CA VAL A 164 6.39 -22.83 -9.05
C VAL A 164 6.21 -22.05 -10.36
N LEU A 165 7.30 -21.77 -11.07
CA LEU A 165 7.30 -21.30 -12.46
C LEU A 165 7.99 -22.33 -13.35
N LYS A 166 7.36 -22.69 -14.47
CA LYS A 166 7.84 -23.63 -15.48
C LYS A 166 7.98 -22.98 -16.85
N ASP A 167 8.87 -23.50 -17.68
CA ASP A 167 8.96 -23.12 -19.10
C ASP A 167 7.90 -23.86 -19.94
N ALA A 168 7.80 -23.49 -21.23
CA ALA A 168 6.90 -24.12 -22.20
C ALA A 168 7.21 -25.61 -22.50
N ALA A 169 8.27 -26.19 -21.93
CA ALA A 169 8.56 -27.64 -21.97
C ALA A 169 8.18 -28.35 -20.65
N GLY A 170 7.67 -27.62 -19.65
CA GLY A 170 7.29 -28.11 -18.33
C GLY A 170 8.48 -28.25 -17.35
N ALA A 171 9.67 -27.74 -17.70
CA ALA A 171 10.81 -27.76 -16.81
C ALA A 171 10.71 -26.63 -15.78
N ILE A 172 11.03 -26.92 -14.51
CA ILE A 172 10.95 -25.93 -13.42
C ILE A 172 12.08 -24.90 -13.58
N VAL A 173 11.68 -23.64 -13.74
CA VAL A 173 12.58 -22.47 -13.84
C VAL A 173 12.91 -21.93 -12.45
N LYS A 174 11.90 -21.81 -11.58
CA LYS A 174 12.03 -21.43 -10.16
C LYS A 174 10.94 -22.15 -9.35
N SER A 175 11.25 -22.48 -8.11
CA SER A 175 10.28 -22.88 -7.09
C SER A 175 10.57 -22.05 -5.83
N VAL A 176 9.52 -21.59 -5.16
CA VAL A 176 9.59 -20.85 -3.89
C VAL A 176 8.74 -21.58 -2.86
N GLU A 177 9.34 -21.90 -1.73
CA GLU A 177 8.69 -22.54 -0.56
C GLU A 177 9.06 -21.81 0.75
N ASP A 178 9.76 -20.67 0.66
CA ASP A 178 10.16 -19.89 1.84
C ASP A 178 9.02 -18.96 2.24
N ALA A 179 8.54 -19.12 3.48
CA ALA A 179 7.47 -18.30 4.04
C ALA A 179 7.83 -16.81 4.15
N ALA A 180 9.12 -16.44 4.12
CA ALA A 180 9.56 -15.04 4.05
C ALA A 180 9.44 -14.46 2.63
N GLU A 181 9.79 -15.22 1.58
CA GLU A 181 9.58 -14.78 0.18
C GLU A 181 8.08 -14.68 -0.15
N LEU A 182 7.22 -15.47 0.51
CA LEU A 182 5.76 -15.50 0.29
C LEU A 182 4.95 -14.49 1.14
N ALA A 183 5.57 -13.84 2.13
CA ALA A 183 4.87 -13.02 3.12
C ALA A 183 4.20 -11.76 2.54
N ASP A 184 4.84 -11.13 1.55
CA ASP A 184 4.37 -9.88 0.92
C ASP A 184 3.25 -10.09 -0.12
N ASN A 185 2.77 -11.33 -0.28
CA ASN A 185 1.78 -11.77 -1.27
C ASN A 185 2.17 -11.45 -2.74
N THR A 186 3.46 -11.38 -3.02
CA THR A 186 4.01 -11.16 -4.37
C THR A 186 5.35 -11.85 -4.54
N LEU A 187 5.64 -12.33 -5.75
CA LEU A 187 6.93 -12.90 -6.15
C LEU A 187 7.37 -12.34 -7.49
N LEU A 188 8.67 -12.06 -7.62
CA LEU A 188 9.31 -11.67 -8.86
C LEU A 188 10.17 -12.81 -9.40
N PHE A 189 9.92 -13.20 -10.66
CA PHE A 189 10.70 -14.16 -11.43
C PHE A 189 11.51 -13.41 -12.47
N GLU A 190 12.83 -13.35 -12.30
CA GLU A 190 13.75 -12.60 -13.17
C GLU A 190 14.59 -13.52 -14.08
N ASN A 191 15.33 -12.93 -15.01
CA ASN A 191 16.23 -13.62 -15.96
C ASN A 191 15.48 -14.57 -16.91
N LEU A 192 14.23 -14.25 -17.21
CA LEU A 192 13.39 -14.94 -18.18
C LEU A 192 13.75 -14.52 -19.62
N THR A 193 13.28 -15.29 -20.59
CA THR A 193 13.47 -15.04 -22.02
C THR A 193 12.27 -14.27 -22.58
N ALA A 194 12.52 -13.31 -23.47
CA ALA A 194 11.47 -12.52 -24.15
C ALA A 194 10.58 -13.37 -25.07
N LEU A 195 9.34 -12.92 -25.30
CA LEU A 195 8.32 -13.61 -26.14
C LEU A 195 8.13 -15.10 -25.81
N THR A 196 8.30 -15.48 -24.54
CA THR A 196 8.27 -16.87 -24.08
C THR A 196 7.13 -17.05 -23.09
N THR A 197 6.31 -18.08 -23.32
CA THR A 197 5.26 -18.49 -22.39
C THR A 197 5.87 -19.33 -21.26
N TYR A 198 5.52 -18.96 -20.04
CA TYR A 198 5.80 -19.68 -18.81
C TYR A 198 4.47 -20.06 -18.16
N HIS A 199 4.49 -21.14 -17.37
CA HIS A 199 3.32 -21.64 -16.65
C HIS A 199 3.59 -21.52 -15.14
N TRP A 200 2.69 -20.90 -14.37
CA TRP A 200 2.84 -20.79 -12.92
C TRP A 200 1.80 -21.65 -12.19
N GLU A 201 2.22 -22.20 -11.05
CA GLU A 201 1.39 -23.07 -10.18
C GLU A 201 1.51 -22.59 -8.73
N ALA A 202 0.37 -22.40 -8.07
CA ALA A 202 0.29 -22.12 -6.63
C ALA A 202 -0.19 -23.35 -5.85
N TYR A 203 0.28 -23.50 -4.60
CA TYR A 203 -0.03 -24.67 -3.77
C TYR A 203 -0.38 -24.33 -2.31
N ASP A 204 -1.35 -25.07 -1.76
CA ASP A 204 -1.64 -25.21 -0.33
C ASP A 204 -1.09 -26.57 0.16
N GLY A 205 0.07 -26.53 0.79
CA GLY A 205 0.86 -27.68 1.19
C GLY A 205 1.31 -28.52 -0.01
N ALA A 206 0.61 -29.63 -0.25
CA ALA A 206 0.82 -30.53 -1.40
C ALA A 206 -0.33 -30.47 -2.43
N THR A 207 -1.32 -29.62 -2.20
CA THR A 207 -2.52 -29.48 -3.05
C THR A 207 -2.28 -28.34 -4.03
N LEU A 208 -2.43 -28.59 -5.34
CA LEU A 208 -2.49 -27.50 -6.32
C LEU A 208 -3.71 -26.62 -6.02
N PHE A 209 -3.49 -25.31 -5.97
CA PHE A 209 -4.44 -24.31 -5.48
C PHE A 209 -4.94 -23.41 -6.61
N ASP A 210 -4.05 -22.97 -7.51
CA ASP A 210 -4.38 -22.25 -8.75
C ASP A 210 -3.23 -22.39 -9.78
N GLU A 211 -3.50 -22.20 -11.07
CA GLU A 211 -2.50 -22.26 -12.16
C GLU A 211 -2.91 -21.42 -13.39
N ASP A 212 -1.96 -20.77 -14.08
CA ASP A 212 -2.22 -20.08 -15.36
C ASP A 212 -0.96 -19.91 -16.25
N ASP A 213 -1.17 -19.67 -17.54
CA ASP A 213 -0.14 -19.40 -18.55
C ASP A 213 0.11 -17.89 -18.71
N VAL A 214 1.39 -17.50 -18.73
CA VAL A 214 1.83 -16.09 -18.74
C VAL A 214 2.99 -15.91 -19.72
N THR A 215 2.91 -14.90 -20.59
CA THR A 215 3.89 -14.71 -21.68
C THR A 215 4.65 -13.40 -21.53
N THR A 216 5.98 -13.47 -21.59
CA THR A 216 6.88 -12.30 -21.54
C THR A 216 6.77 -11.44 -22.80
N LEU A 217 7.05 -10.15 -22.63
CA LEU A 217 7.03 -9.15 -23.71
C LEU A 217 8.26 -9.29 -24.65
N PRO A 218 8.31 -8.59 -25.80
CA PRO A 218 9.54 -8.48 -26.59
C PRO A 218 10.55 -7.51 -25.95
N ASP A 219 11.83 -7.91 -25.90
CA ASP A 219 12.97 -7.07 -25.44
C ASP A 219 13.12 -5.75 -26.22
N VAL A 220 12.69 -5.75 -27.49
CA VAL A 220 12.60 -4.57 -28.33
C VAL A 220 11.27 -4.58 -29.06
N LEU A 221 10.50 -3.49 -28.97
CA LEU A 221 9.19 -3.37 -29.62
C LEU A 221 9.30 -3.58 -31.15
N PRO A 222 8.34 -4.27 -31.79
CA PRO A 222 8.26 -4.33 -33.24
C PRO A 222 8.18 -2.94 -33.86
N GLY A 223 8.90 -2.70 -34.96
CA GLY A 223 8.99 -1.37 -35.57
C GLY A 223 9.84 -0.38 -34.77
N THR A 224 11.00 -0.84 -34.29
CA THR A 224 12.01 -0.01 -33.59
C THR A 224 13.34 -0.04 -34.34
N ASP A 225 13.92 1.12 -34.60
CA ASP A 225 15.34 1.23 -34.97
C ASP A 225 16.19 1.34 -33.71
N ILE A 226 17.28 0.57 -33.65
CA ILE A 226 18.22 0.58 -32.53
C ILE A 226 19.42 1.44 -32.89
N ILE A 227 19.80 2.36 -32.00
CA ILE A 227 21.03 3.14 -32.06
C ILE A 227 21.88 2.73 -30.86
N GLU A 228 23.08 2.18 -31.10
CA GLU A 228 24.00 1.78 -30.04
C GLU A 228 25.11 2.84 -29.89
N ILE A 229 25.34 3.31 -28.67
CA ILE A 229 26.28 4.39 -28.33
C ILE A 229 27.28 3.91 -27.29
N ASP A 230 28.56 4.10 -27.57
CA ASP A 230 29.68 3.76 -26.70
C ASP A 230 30.81 4.81 -26.78
N ASN A 231 31.92 4.56 -26.08
CA ASN A 231 33.09 5.44 -26.09
C ASN A 231 33.89 5.43 -27.41
N THR A 232 33.49 4.65 -28.43
CA THR A 232 34.08 4.66 -29.78
C THR A 232 33.21 5.39 -30.80
N THR A 233 31.96 5.72 -30.44
CA THR A 233 30.98 6.36 -31.31
C THR A 233 31.38 7.81 -31.62
N THR A 234 31.69 8.12 -32.88
CA THR A 234 32.09 9.47 -33.33
C THR A 234 31.01 10.22 -34.12
N GLU A 235 29.92 9.57 -34.51
CA GLU A 235 28.85 10.20 -35.29
C GLU A 235 27.90 11.00 -34.39
N ASN A 236 27.37 12.11 -34.90
CA ASN A 236 26.45 12.94 -34.11
C ASN A 236 25.12 12.21 -33.89
N ILE A 237 24.65 12.19 -32.65
CA ILE A 237 23.41 11.50 -32.27
C ILE A 237 22.18 11.97 -33.05
N ASN A 238 22.11 13.26 -33.42
CA ASN A 238 21.01 13.78 -34.23
C ASN A 238 21.08 13.29 -35.70
N THR A 239 22.27 12.98 -36.22
CA THR A 239 22.45 12.34 -37.53
C THR A 239 21.98 10.88 -37.50
N LEU A 240 22.38 10.14 -36.46
CA LEU A 240 21.92 8.76 -36.23
C LEU A 240 20.40 8.68 -36.08
N ILE A 241 19.80 9.59 -35.29
CA ILE A 241 18.35 9.72 -35.14
C ILE A 241 17.67 10.07 -36.48
N ALA A 242 18.22 10.99 -37.27
CA ALA A 242 17.66 11.37 -38.57
C ALA A 242 17.72 10.24 -39.62
N ALA A 243 18.60 9.26 -39.47
CA ALA A 243 18.69 8.08 -40.33
C ALA A 243 17.61 7.02 -40.03
N THR A 244 16.91 7.11 -38.91
CA THR A 244 15.89 6.11 -38.51
C THR A 244 14.65 6.15 -39.43
N THR A 245 14.11 4.98 -39.76
CA THR A 245 12.96 4.78 -40.65
C THR A 245 11.68 4.33 -39.93
N GLN A 246 11.80 3.70 -38.78
CA GLN A 246 10.71 3.08 -38.03
C GLN A 246 9.98 4.07 -37.10
N GLY A 247 8.86 3.63 -36.51
CA GLY A 247 8.04 4.45 -35.60
C GLY A 247 8.64 4.63 -34.21
N ASN A 248 9.47 3.69 -33.73
CA ASN A 248 10.16 3.78 -32.45
C ASN A 248 11.67 3.91 -32.65
N ILE A 249 12.35 4.61 -31.74
CA ILE A 249 13.81 4.67 -31.65
C ILE A 249 14.24 4.17 -30.26
N LEU A 250 15.16 3.19 -30.21
CA LEU A 250 15.79 2.72 -28.98
C LEU A 250 17.27 3.07 -28.99
N ILE A 251 17.67 4.04 -28.17
CA ILE A 251 19.05 4.47 -27.99
C ILE A 251 19.66 3.70 -26.81
N LYS A 252 20.46 2.67 -27.10
CA LYS A 252 21.20 1.90 -26.09
C LYS A 252 22.55 2.56 -25.84
N ILE A 253 22.84 2.97 -24.59
CA ILE A 253 24.11 3.62 -24.24
C ILE A 253 24.92 2.75 -23.26
N ALA A 254 26.16 2.42 -23.59
CA ALA A 254 27.01 1.57 -22.75
C ALA A 254 27.41 2.27 -21.43
N ALA A 255 27.38 1.54 -20.31
CA ALA A 255 27.72 2.04 -18.97
C ALA A 255 29.02 2.86 -18.91
N GLY A 256 28.98 4.01 -18.22
CA GLY A 256 30.09 4.95 -18.11
C GLY A 256 30.43 5.77 -19.37
N THR A 257 29.71 5.59 -20.49
CA THR A 257 29.86 6.45 -21.67
C THR A 257 29.30 7.84 -21.39
N THR A 258 29.95 8.90 -21.90
CA THR A 258 29.41 10.27 -21.86
C THR A 258 28.97 10.72 -23.25
N LEU A 259 27.65 10.72 -23.50
CA LEU A 259 27.04 11.30 -24.68
C LEU A 259 26.89 12.82 -24.49
N ASN A 260 27.48 13.62 -25.38
CA ASN A 260 27.31 15.07 -25.42
C ASN A 260 26.39 15.41 -26.61
N VAL A 261 25.20 15.92 -26.34
CA VAL A 261 24.21 16.29 -27.36
C VAL A 261 24.52 17.71 -27.85
N VAL A 262 25.35 17.80 -28.90
CA VAL A 262 25.87 19.04 -29.46
C VAL A 262 25.51 19.19 -30.94
N THR A 263 25.55 20.42 -31.47
CA THR A 263 25.57 20.69 -32.92
C THR A 263 26.88 20.25 -33.55
N GLU A 264 26.96 20.21 -34.90
CA GLU A 264 28.19 19.85 -35.63
C GLU A 264 29.39 20.78 -35.32
N ASP A 265 29.13 22.00 -34.86
CA ASP A 265 30.16 22.95 -34.39
C ASP A 265 30.57 22.80 -32.91
N GLY A 266 29.96 21.85 -32.19
CA GLY A 266 30.23 21.56 -30.78
C GLY A 266 29.44 22.38 -29.75
N SER A 267 28.47 23.18 -30.18
CA SER A 267 27.61 23.96 -29.25
C SER A 267 26.54 23.10 -28.57
N ASP A 268 26.22 23.37 -27.30
CA ASP A 268 25.17 22.65 -26.54
C ASP A 268 23.80 22.72 -27.23
N THR A 269 23.18 21.57 -27.49
CA THR A 269 21.86 21.49 -28.13
C THR A 269 20.98 20.39 -27.51
N GLY A 270 19.81 20.19 -28.10
CA GLY A 270 18.88 19.13 -27.73
C GLY A 270 18.87 17.98 -28.73
N PHE A 271 18.20 16.89 -28.35
CA PHE A 271 17.82 15.85 -29.30
C PHE A 271 16.84 16.45 -30.32
N ILE A 272 16.90 16.01 -31.59
CA ILE A 272 16.02 16.45 -32.67
C ILE A 272 15.23 15.23 -33.14
N ILE A 273 14.00 15.06 -32.64
CA ILE A 273 13.19 13.87 -32.86
C ILE A 273 12.30 14.05 -34.10
N PRO A 274 12.38 13.15 -35.11
CA PRO A 274 11.51 13.20 -36.28
C PRO A 274 10.04 13.03 -35.91
N VAL A 275 9.17 13.69 -36.68
CA VAL A 275 7.72 13.78 -36.40
C VAL A 275 7.08 12.39 -36.29
N GLY A 276 6.40 12.16 -35.17
CA GLY A 276 5.59 10.97 -34.91
C GLY A 276 6.35 9.79 -34.30
N LYS A 277 7.64 9.96 -33.96
CA LYS A 277 8.45 8.88 -33.40
C LYS A 277 8.42 8.83 -31.88
N SER A 278 8.30 7.64 -31.32
CA SER A 278 8.54 7.38 -29.89
C SER A 278 10.02 7.13 -29.64
N VAL A 279 10.50 7.52 -28.45
CA VAL A 279 11.93 7.45 -28.09
C VAL A 279 12.12 6.76 -26.75
N THR A 280 12.94 5.72 -26.72
CA THR A 280 13.47 5.11 -25.50
C THR A 280 14.98 5.33 -25.46
N ILE A 281 15.51 5.82 -24.34
CA ILE A 281 16.96 5.86 -24.09
C ILE A 281 17.25 4.99 -22.87
N LYS A 282 18.07 3.94 -23.08
CA LYS A 282 18.35 2.92 -22.07
C LYS A 282 19.85 2.80 -21.83
N GLY A 283 20.26 3.05 -20.59
CA GLY A 283 21.61 2.72 -20.12
C GLY A 283 21.78 1.21 -19.99
N ILE A 284 22.79 0.67 -20.69
CA ILE A 284 23.16 -0.74 -20.65
C ILE A 284 24.11 -0.96 -19.48
N VAL A 285 23.50 -1.12 -18.30
CA VAL A 285 24.14 -1.43 -17.02
C VAL A 285 23.84 -2.89 -16.60
N THR A 286 24.58 -3.34 -15.61
CA THR A 286 24.51 -4.67 -14.98
C THR A 286 24.66 -4.50 -13.47
N GLU A 287 24.33 -5.51 -12.65
CA GLU A 287 24.53 -5.43 -11.20
C GLU A 287 25.97 -5.05 -10.79
N ALA A 288 26.98 -5.49 -11.56
CA ALA A 288 28.37 -5.17 -11.29
C ALA A 288 28.75 -3.69 -11.55
N ASN A 289 27.91 -2.91 -12.25
CA ASN A 289 28.18 -1.52 -12.62
C ASN A 289 26.93 -0.60 -12.61
N ARG A 290 25.87 -0.96 -11.88
CA ARG A 290 24.61 -0.17 -11.81
C ARG A 290 24.75 1.25 -11.26
N THR A 291 25.84 1.56 -10.56
CA THR A 291 26.18 2.92 -10.12
C THR A 291 26.96 3.73 -11.16
N ASN A 292 27.34 3.13 -12.29
CA ASN A 292 28.09 3.75 -13.39
C ASN A 292 27.17 4.00 -14.59
N LEU A 293 26.07 4.71 -14.35
CA LEU A 293 25.12 5.10 -15.40
C LEU A 293 25.84 5.89 -16.51
N PRO A 294 25.51 5.67 -17.80
CA PRO A 294 25.97 6.56 -18.86
C PRO A 294 25.43 7.98 -18.65
N ILE A 295 26.27 8.97 -18.95
CA ILE A 295 25.99 10.39 -18.77
C ILE A 295 25.49 10.97 -20.09
N ILE A 296 24.35 11.65 -20.07
CA ILE A 296 23.79 12.41 -21.21
C ILE A 296 23.86 13.90 -20.86
N LYS A 297 24.68 14.66 -21.58
CA LYS A 297 24.69 16.13 -21.49
C LYS A 297 23.84 16.71 -22.60
N MET A 298 22.79 17.44 -22.24
CA MET A 298 21.78 17.91 -23.19
C MET A 298 21.11 19.22 -22.76
N LYS A 299 20.46 19.87 -23.72
CA LYS A 299 19.63 21.06 -23.48
C LYS A 299 18.15 20.75 -23.30
N GLU A 300 17.55 19.93 -24.18
CA GLU A 300 16.12 19.54 -24.18
C GLU A 300 15.85 18.45 -25.25
N PHE A 301 14.66 17.85 -25.27
CA PHE A 301 14.13 17.16 -26.46
C PHE A 301 13.35 18.15 -27.34
N ASN A 302 13.71 18.26 -28.62
CA ASN A 302 12.99 19.03 -29.63
C ASN A 302 12.19 18.07 -30.52
N PHE A 303 10.88 18.31 -30.65
CA PHE A 303 9.96 17.47 -31.42
C PHE A 303 8.73 18.28 -31.83
N THR A 304 8.04 17.84 -32.90
CA THR A 304 6.69 18.33 -33.25
C THR A 304 5.61 17.37 -32.74
N GLN A 305 5.90 16.06 -32.82
CA GLN A 305 5.08 14.95 -32.32
C GLN A 305 6.03 13.86 -31.83
N MET A 306 5.91 13.46 -30.57
CA MET A 306 6.68 12.38 -29.96
C MET A 306 5.71 11.62 -29.02
N PRO A 307 5.06 10.53 -29.47
CA PRO A 307 3.97 9.91 -28.72
C PRO A 307 4.38 9.48 -27.31
N SER A 308 5.58 8.90 -27.17
CA SER A 308 6.19 8.59 -25.87
C SER A 308 7.68 8.93 -25.80
N LEU A 309 8.12 9.28 -24.58
CA LEU A 309 9.52 9.32 -24.17
C LEU A 309 9.73 8.38 -22.98
N THR A 310 10.69 7.47 -23.08
CA THR A 310 11.12 6.56 -22.00
C THR A 310 12.61 6.78 -21.70
N LEU A 311 12.97 6.92 -20.43
CA LEU A 311 14.34 7.12 -19.97
C LEU A 311 14.65 6.09 -18.87
N GLU A 312 15.64 5.23 -19.11
CA GLU A 312 15.99 4.12 -18.21
C GLU A 312 17.49 4.11 -17.94
N ASN A 313 17.91 3.99 -16.67
CA ASN A 313 19.32 3.81 -16.28
C ASN A 313 20.27 4.92 -16.79
N VAL A 314 19.84 6.20 -16.85
CA VAL A 314 20.67 7.30 -17.39
C VAL A 314 20.89 8.44 -16.40
N HIS A 315 22.08 9.04 -16.44
CA HIS A 315 22.41 10.27 -15.70
C HIS A 315 22.35 11.46 -16.67
N ILE A 316 21.26 12.24 -16.62
CA ILE A 316 21.05 13.39 -17.49
C ILE A 316 21.49 14.68 -16.78
N ILE A 317 22.43 15.38 -17.39
CA ILE A 317 22.97 16.65 -16.90
C ILE A 317 22.56 17.76 -17.88
N GLY A 318 21.82 18.74 -17.39
CA GLY A 318 21.52 19.94 -18.17
C GLY A 318 22.77 20.74 -18.50
N SER A 319 22.83 21.36 -19.68
CA SER A 319 23.86 22.37 -20.02
C SER A 319 23.88 23.59 -19.07
N GLY A 320 22.81 23.84 -18.33
CA GLY A 320 22.83 24.67 -17.12
C GLY A 320 21.47 25.18 -16.67
N THR A 321 21.37 25.50 -15.37
CA THR A 321 20.18 26.01 -14.64
C THR A 321 19.52 27.31 -15.19
N GLN A 322 19.91 27.82 -16.37
CA GLN A 322 19.29 28.99 -17.01
C GLN A 322 18.45 28.65 -18.26
N ALA A 323 18.67 27.51 -18.92
CA ALA A 323 18.04 27.22 -20.21
C ALA A 323 17.73 25.74 -20.49
N SER A 324 18.21 24.78 -19.67
CA SER A 324 18.05 23.35 -19.94
C SER A 324 16.83 22.72 -19.26
N TYR A 325 16.25 21.72 -19.92
CA TYR A 325 15.10 20.91 -19.48
C TYR A 325 15.24 19.47 -20.00
N VAL A 326 14.36 18.56 -19.57
CA VAL A 326 14.11 17.32 -20.33
C VAL A 326 13.10 17.65 -21.44
N ILE A 327 11.87 18.03 -21.07
CA ILE A 327 10.85 18.52 -22.00
C ILE A 327 10.65 20.02 -21.81
N LYS A 328 10.91 20.79 -22.87
CA LYS A 328 10.51 22.19 -22.99
C LYS A 328 9.42 22.28 -24.07
N GLY A 329 8.17 22.44 -23.64
CA GLY A 329 7.03 22.55 -24.52
C GLY A 329 6.89 23.96 -25.07
N GLU A 330 6.89 24.10 -26.40
CA GLU A 330 6.70 25.37 -27.11
C GLU A 330 5.66 25.20 -28.23
N ALA A 331 5.38 26.28 -28.96
CA ALA A 331 4.17 26.44 -29.80
C ALA A 331 4.02 25.47 -31.00
N ASP A 332 5.09 24.76 -31.38
CA ASP A 332 5.11 23.79 -32.48
C ASP A 332 4.80 22.34 -32.06
N GLN A 333 4.80 22.03 -30.76
CA GLN A 333 4.48 20.69 -30.27
C GLN A 333 2.98 20.42 -30.31
N THR A 334 2.60 19.28 -30.89
CA THR A 334 1.20 18.87 -31.10
C THR A 334 0.84 17.51 -30.50
N GLN A 335 1.82 16.69 -30.12
CA GLN A 335 1.61 15.38 -29.47
C GLN A 335 2.74 15.03 -28.50
N LEU A 336 2.36 14.64 -27.28
CA LEU A 336 3.18 13.99 -26.26
C LEU A 336 2.22 13.34 -25.26
N ASP A 337 2.12 12.01 -25.31
CA ASP A 337 1.03 11.26 -24.68
C ASP A 337 1.49 10.47 -23.46
N LYS A 338 2.76 10.04 -23.43
CA LYS A 338 3.37 9.31 -22.31
C LYS A 338 4.79 9.77 -22.03
N ILE A 339 5.16 9.84 -20.74
CA ILE A 339 6.55 10.00 -20.29
C ILE A 339 6.83 8.97 -19.20
N GLU A 340 7.90 8.20 -19.34
CA GLU A 340 8.37 7.24 -18.34
C GLU A 340 9.83 7.50 -18.01
N ILE A 341 10.16 7.55 -16.72
CA ILE A 341 11.53 7.67 -16.23
C ILE A 341 11.75 6.64 -15.12
N ASP A 342 12.75 5.78 -15.27
CA ASP A 342 13.14 4.78 -14.27
C ASP A 342 14.66 4.73 -14.05
N ASN A 343 15.08 4.53 -12.80
CA ASN A 343 16.48 4.39 -12.38
C ASN A 343 17.40 5.52 -12.91
N CYS A 344 16.93 6.77 -12.89
CA CYS A 344 17.63 7.92 -13.48
C CYS A 344 18.17 8.90 -12.44
N ILE A 345 19.18 9.68 -12.85
CA ILE A 345 19.64 10.88 -12.14
C ILE A 345 19.46 12.07 -13.09
N ILE A 346 18.78 13.14 -12.67
CA ILE A 346 18.51 14.31 -13.52
C ILE A 346 18.85 15.59 -12.76
N GLU A 347 19.81 16.37 -13.28
CA GLU A 347 20.38 17.51 -12.55
C GLU A 347 20.81 18.71 -13.42
N ASN A 348 21.12 19.84 -12.76
CA ASN A 348 21.63 21.08 -13.37
C ASN A 348 20.69 21.70 -14.42
N MET A 349 19.38 21.51 -14.28
CA MET A 349 18.35 22.02 -15.18
C MET A 349 17.57 23.21 -14.57
N ARG A 350 16.73 23.86 -15.39
CA ARG A 350 15.82 24.92 -14.91
C ARG A 350 14.45 24.36 -14.56
N GLY A 351 13.95 23.44 -15.36
CA GLY A 351 12.87 22.54 -14.95
C GLY A 351 13.02 21.20 -15.64
N ILE A 352 12.28 20.17 -15.22
CA ILE A 352 12.34 18.88 -15.90
C ILE A 352 11.35 18.86 -17.05
N PHE A 353 10.08 19.11 -16.75
CA PHE A 353 8.98 19.17 -17.69
C PHE A 353 8.33 20.56 -17.63
N SER A 354 8.36 21.30 -18.75
CA SER A 354 7.76 22.63 -18.86
C SER A 354 6.84 22.69 -20.07
N LEU A 355 5.59 22.25 -19.90
CA LEU A 355 4.61 22.16 -20.99
C LEU A 355 3.97 23.54 -21.25
N ARG A 356 4.52 24.29 -22.21
CA ARG A 356 4.09 25.66 -22.57
C ARG A 356 3.62 25.78 -24.03
N SER A 357 3.22 24.65 -24.64
CA SER A 357 2.71 24.61 -26.02
C SER A 357 1.38 25.37 -26.18
N THR A 358 1.14 25.85 -27.40
CA THR A 358 -0.17 26.35 -27.85
C THR A 358 -1.15 25.25 -28.26
N SER A 359 -0.69 23.99 -28.32
CA SER A 359 -1.53 22.80 -28.45
C SER A 359 -1.75 22.15 -27.07
N PRO A 360 -2.93 21.56 -26.80
CA PRO A 360 -3.24 20.95 -25.51
C PRO A 360 -2.55 19.59 -25.33
N LEU A 361 -1.25 19.60 -24.99
CA LEU A 361 -0.52 18.41 -24.53
C LEU A 361 -1.08 17.95 -23.18
N ALA A 362 -1.20 16.64 -22.97
CA ALA A 362 -1.74 16.06 -21.74
C ALA A 362 -1.13 14.68 -21.44
N PRO A 363 0.21 14.56 -21.31
CA PRO A 363 0.85 13.28 -21.09
C PRO A 363 0.46 12.62 -19.76
N GLU A 364 0.47 11.29 -19.78
CA GLU A 364 0.58 10.46 -18.58
C GLU A 364 2.06 10.35 -18.21
N VAL A 365 2.42 10.68 -16.96
CA VAL A 365 3.82 10.73 -16.53
C VAL A 365 4.06 9.82 -15.34
N THR A 366 4.97 8.86 -15.51
CA THR A 366 5.45 7.95 -14.46
C THR A 366 6.92 8.21 -14.19
N VAL A 367 7.30 8.34 -12.92
CA VAL A 367 8.70 8.46 -12.48
C VAL A 367 8.95 7.49 -11.33
N ASN A 368 9.92 6.57 -11.48
CA ASN A 368 10.28 5.59 -10.47
C ASN A 368 11.81 5.58 -10.22
N ASN A 369 12.24 5.23 -9.00
CA ASN A 369 13.66 4.98 -8.67
C ASN A 369 14.61 6.12 -9.13
N THR A 370 14.15 7.37 -9.06
CA THR A 370 14.81 8.49 -9.77
C THR A 370 15.17 9.63 -8.82
N THR A 371 16.41 10.12 -8.96
CA THR A 371 16.89 11.32 -8.26
C THR A 371 16.81 12.54 -9.16
N ILE A 372 16.04 13.56 -8.75
CA ILE A 372 15.90 14.84 -9.46
C ILE A 372 16.44 15.96 -8.57
N ARG A 373 17.50 16.66 -9.00
CA ARG A 373 18.19 17.64 -8.14
C ARG A 373 18.69 18.91 -8.84
N ASP A 374 19.09 19.89 -8.03
CA ASP A 374 19.75 21.13 -8.45
C ASP A 374 18.97 21.95 -9.52
N LEU A 375 17.70 22.26 -9.23
CA LEU A 375 16.79 22.97 -10.15
C LEU A 375 16.53 24.44 -9.76
N LYS A 376 16.24 25.31 -10.74
CA LYS A 376 15.96 26.75 -10.51
C LYS A 376 14.80 27.31 -11.33
N ASP A 377 14.05 28.25 -10.76
CA ASP A 377 12.88 28.96 -11.33
C ASP A 377 11.60 28.13 -11.57
N TYR A 378 11.67 27.05 -12.35
CA TYR A 378 10.47 26.44 -12.95
C TYR A 378 9.98 25.17 -12.23
N GLY A 379 10.88 24.32 -11.73
CA GLY A 379 10.53 23.12 -10.96
C GLY A 379 10.40 21.83 -11.80
N VAL A 380 9.89 20.77 -11.19
CA VAL A 380 9.84 19.44 -11.84
C VAL A 380 8.73 19.40 -12.90
N PHE A 381 7.49 19.64 -12.49
CA PHE A 381 6.31 19.60 -13.35
C PHE A 381 5.70 21.00 -13.51
N GLN A 382 5.86 21.62 -14.67
CA GLN A 382 5.24 22.92 -14.99
C GLN A 382 4.30 22.80 -16.21
N SER A 383 3.14 23.47 -16.14
CA SER A 383 2.27 23.76 -17.29
C SER A 383 1.95 25.26 -17.41
N GLU A 384 1.90 25.77 -18.65
CA GLU A 384 1.60 27.17 -18.98
C GLU A 384 0.96 27.28 -20.38
N ALA A 385 -0.30 26.87 -20.52
CA ALA A 385 -0.94 26.68 -21.83
C ALA A 385 -2.26 27.47 -21.96
N SER A 386 -2.23 28.54 -22.76
CA SER A 386 -3.39 29.43 -23.01
C SER A 386 -4.51 28.82 -23.87
N ALA A 387 -4.35 27.57 -24.30
CA ALA A 387 -5.31 26.81 -25.12
C ALA A 387 -5.77 25.50 -24.43
N GLY A 388 -5.48 25.33 -23.13
CA GLY A 388 -5.68 24.07 -22.40
C GLY A 388 -4.49 23.10 -22.55
N GLY A 389 -4.62 21.91 -21.97
CA GLY A 389 -3.50 20.97 -21.77
C GLY A 389 -2.94 21.04 -20.34
N GLY A 390 -1.95 20.22 -20.00
CA GLY A 390 -1.43 20.05 -18.64
C GLY A 390 -0.74 18.70 -18.49
N TYR A 391 -0.93 18.02 -17.37
CA TYR A 391 -0.55 16.61 -17.18
C TYR A 391 -1.83 15.83 -16.89
N LYS A 392 -2.03 14.68 -17.56
CA LYS A 392 -3.21 13.83 -17.34
C LYS A 392 -3.05 13.05 -16.03
N SER A 393 -1.92 12.36 -15.91
CA SER A 393 -1.44 11.78 -14.66
C SER A 393 -0.03 12.26 -14.35
N ILE A 394 0.27 12.41 -13.07
CA ILE A 394 1.62 12.42 -12.50
C ILE A 394 1.61 11.34 -11.43
N VAL A 395 2.39 10.29 -11.63
CA VAL A 395 2.61 9.21 -10.66
C VAL A 395 4.12 9.15 -10.42
N VAL A 396 4.52 9.35 -9.17
CA VAL A 396 5.92 9.28 -8.76
C VAL A 396 6.05 8.31 -7.60
N THR A 397 6.97 7.37 -7.72
CA THR A 397 7.23 6.32 -6.72
C THR A 397 8.73 6.24 -6.43
N ASN A 398 9.13 5.86 -5.22
CA ASN A 398 10.51 5.48 -4.89
C ASN A 398 11.55 6.51 -5.38
N SER A 399 11.36 7.80 -5.10
CA SER A 399 12.12 8.87 -5.79
C SER A 399 12.57 10.01 -4.87
N THR A 400 13.73 10.58 -5.19
CA THR A 400 14.41 11.59 -4.39
C THR A 400 14.44 12.94 -5.09
N PHE A 401 14.08 14.00 -4.36
CA PHE A 401 14.07 15.38 -4.83
C PHE A 401 14.94 16.25 -3.93
N ASP A 402 16.08 16.76 -4.44
CA ASP A 402 16.98 17.63 -3.65
C ASP A 402 17.23 18.97 -4.34
N GLY A 403 16.86 20.08 -3.70
CA GLY A 403 17.13 21.42 -4.23
C GLY A 403 16.17 21.84 -5.34
N ILE A 404 14.86 21.62 -5.15
CA ILE A 404 13.83 22.04 -6.12
C ILE A 404 12.99 23.21 -5.60
N GLN A 405 12.79 24.22 -6.46
CA GLN A 405 12.10 25.48 -6.09
C GLN A 405 10.57 25.43 -6.22
N TYR A 406 10.05 24.42 -6.93
CA TYR A 406 8.64 24.04 -7.09
C TYR A 406 8.61 22.54 -7.44
N LEU A 407 7.62 21.79 -6.95
CA LEU A 407 7.38 20.41 -7.43
C LEU A 407 6.40 20.41 -8.60
N LEU A 408 5.21 20.99 -8.41
CA LEU A 408 4.17 21.10 -9.45
C LEU A 408 3.60 22.53 -9.56
N ARG A 409 3.47 23.05 -10.77
CA ARG A 409 2.98 24.41 -11.03
C ARG A 409 2.18 24.55 -12.32
N ALA A 410 1.03 25.23 -12.23
CA ALA A 410 0.17 25.56 -13.36
C ALA A 410 -0.07 27.07 -13.51
N LYS A 411 -0.07 27.53 -14.76
CA LYS A 411 -0.35 28.93 -15.15
C LYS A 411 -1.28 29.00 -16.37
N ASN A 412 -2.04 30.07 -16.49
CA ASN A 412 -2.76 30.46 -17.72
C ASN A 412 -3.85 29.47 -18.17
N ALA A 413 -4.62 28.88 -17.23
CA ALA A 413 -5.73 27.94 -17.46
C ALA A 413 -5.41 26.54 -18.05
N PRO A 414 -4.43 25.76 -17.53
CA PRO A 414 -4.26 24.35 -17.90
C PRO A 414 -5.44 23.50 -17.40
N THR A 415 -5.74 22.38 -18.05
CA THR A 415 -7.03 21.67 -17.91
C THR A 415 -6.95 20.16 -17.63
N ALA A 416 -5.79 19.53 -17.75
CA ALA A 416 -5.70 18.06 -17.91
C ALA A 416 -5.69 17.23 -16.60
N TYR A 417 -5.62 17.84 -15.42
CA TYR A 417 -5.25 17.14 -14.18
C TYR A 417 -6.30 16.14 -13.69
N ASN A 418 -6.03 14.83 -13.84
CA ASN A 418 -6.85 13.72 -13.33
C ASN A 418 -6.21 12.94 -12.16
N VAL A 419 -4.91 12.69 -12.21
CA VAL A 419 -4.18 11.96 -11.14
C VAL A 419 -2.90 12.70 -10.76
N ILE A 420 -2.67 12.87 -9.47
CA ILE A 420 -1.41 13.33 -8.89
C ILE A 420 -1.12 12.47 -7.67
N SER A 421 -0.17 11.54 -7.75
CA SER A 421 0.25 10.71 -6.63
C SER A 421 1.77 10.69 -6.49
N PHE A 422 2.23 10.83 -5.26
CA PHE A 422 3.64 10.70 -4.86
C PHE A 422 3.70 9.67 -3.74
N SER A 423 4.21 8.46 -4.01
CA SER A 423 4.45 7.44 -2.99
C SER A 423 5.95 7.31 -2.71
N ASP A 424 6.31 7.03 -1.46
CA ASP A 424 7.66 6.59 -1.09
C ASP A 424 8.75 7.53 -1.63
N CYS A 425 8.60 8.83 -1.39
CA CYS A 425 9.48 9.88 -1.89
C CYS A 425 10.22 10.63 -0.77
N THR A 426 11.48 10.98 -1.02
CA THR A 426 12.28 11.85 -0.13
C THR A 426 12.44 13.23 -0.77
N PHE A 427 11.90 14.27 -0.14
CA PHE A 427 12.05 15.67 -0.55
C PHE A 427 13.01 16.39 0.41
N ASN A 428 14.05 17.03 -0.10
CA ASN A 428 15.01 17.82 0.69
C ASN A 428 15.41 19.10 -0.08
N LYS A 429 15.91 20.13 0.62
CA LYS A 429 16.13 21.48 0.06
C LYS A 429 14.94 21.91 -0.81
N THR A 430 13.72 21.68 -0.32
CA THR A 430 12.45 21.80 -1.06
C THR A 430 11.40 22.31 -0.08
N VAL A 431 10.74 23.44 -0.23
CA VAL A 431 10.56 24.32 -1.40
C VAL A 431 11.22 25.69 -1.13
N LEU A 432 11.35 26.54 -2.16
CA LEU A 432 11.85 27.92 -2.04
C LEU A 432 10.88 28.83 -1.25
N ASP A 433 11.46 29.79 -0.52
CA ASP A 433 10.74 30.75 0.32
C ASP A 433 9.51 31.38 -0.38
N GLY A 434 8.37 31.34 0.31
CA GLY A 434 7.10 31.88 -0.15
C GLY A 434 6.48 31.21 -1.38
N LYS A 435 7.13 30.20 -2.00
CA LYS A 435 6.60 29.38 -3.10
C LYS A 435 5.73 28.24 -2.56
N TYR A 436 5.04 27.54 -3.44
CA TYR A 436 4.23 26.37 -3.10
C TYR A 436 4.90 25.09 -3.63
N LEU A 437 4.82 24.00 -2.87
CA LEU A 437 5.10 22.65 -3.37
C LEU A 437 4.23 22.38 -4.61
N VAL A 438 2.93 22.66 -4.48
CA VAL A 438 1.94 22.53 -5.56
C VAL A 438 1.13 23.82 -5.75
N ASP A 439 1.31 24.53 -6.87
CA ASP A 439 0.52 25.71 -7.28
C ASP A 439 -0.36 25.38 -8.49
N LEU A 440 -1.58 24.87 -8.22
CA LEU A 440 -2.61 24.58 -9.23
C LEU A 440 -3.74 25.63 -9.21
N ALA A 441 -3.46 26.83 -8.71
CA ALA A 441 -4.46 27.88 -8.53
C ALA A 441 -5.06 28.40 -9.84
N ASN A 442 -4.35 28.18 -10.95
CA ASN A 442 -4.75 28.59 -12.29
C ASN A 442 -5.13 27.40 -13.17
N ALA A 443 -5.35 26.21 -12.61
CA ALA A 443 -5.71 25.00 -13.35
C ALA A 443 -7.17 24.59 -13.14
N THR A 444 -7.83 24.18 -14.22
CA THR A 444 -9.03 23.35 -14.13
C THR A 444 -8.57 21.93 -13.78
N GLN A 445 -9.24 21.31 -12.81
CA GLN A 445 -8.88 20.02 -12.23
C GLN A 445 -10.09 19.08 -12.29
N SER A 446 -9.84 17.82 -12.63
CA SER A 446 -10.81 16.71 -12.62
C SER A 446 -10.19 15.54 -11.86
N LEU A 447 -9.59 15.86 -10.71
CA LEU A 447 -8.77 14.97 -9.90
C LEU A 447 -9.62 13.86 -9.27
N THR A 448 -9.32 12.60 -9.62
CA THR A 448 -9.78 11.42 -8.89
C THR A 448 -8.83 11.07 -7.74
N THR A 449 -7.54 11.38 -7.91
CA THR A 449 -6.47 11.13 -6.94
C THR A 449 -5.61 12.38 -6.81
N PHE A 450 -5.40 12.86 -5.58
CA PHE A 450 -4.39 13.87 -5.27
C PHE A 450 -3.83 13.59 -3.87
N GLU A 451 -2.64 13.00 -3.80
CA GLU A 451 -2.12 12.42 -2.56
C GLU A 451 -0.59 12.44 -2.47
N PHE A 452 -0.11 12.34 -1.23
CA PHE A 452 1.25 11.94 -0.90
C PHE A 452 1.17 10.79 0.11
N VAL A 453 1.90 9.70 -0.15
CA VAL A 453 1.93 8.48 0.66
C VAL A 453 3.38 8.16 1.01
N ASN A 454 3.67 7.73 2.24
CA ASN A 454 5.02 7.30 2.65
C ASN A 454 6.14 8.34 2.36
N CYS A 455 5.82 9.64 2.31
CA CYS A 455 6.81 10.68 1.93
C CYS A 455 7.54 11.29 3.14
N ILE A 456 8.81 11.65 2.98
CA ILE A 456 9.56 12.46 3.95
C ILE A 456 9.87 13.84 3.35
N PHE A 457 9.55 14.89 4.09
CA PHE A 457 9.97 16.27 3.82
C PHE A 457 11.09 16.65 4.79
N GLY A 458 12.34 16.62 4.30
CA GLY A 458 13.56 17.06 4.97
C GLY A 458 13.64 18.58 5.07
N SER A 459 14.71 19.23 4.59
CA SER A 459 14.83 20.70 4.70
C SER A 459 13.99 21.45 3.65
N ALA A 460 13.53 22.65 3.99
CA ALA A 460 13.14 23.66 2.99
C ALA A 460 14.34 24.05 2.11
N TYR A 461 14.09 24.60 0.90
CA TYR A 461 15.16 25.16 0.05
C TYR A 461 15.70 26.45 0.70
N SER A 462 14.79 27.30 1.18
CA SER A 462 15.08 28.44 2.05
C SER A 462 13.79 28.99 2.67
N GLY A 463 13.91 29.70 3.79
CA GLY A 463 12.82 30.48 4.39
C GLY A 463 11.62 29.63 4.79
N THR A 464 10.41 30.17 4.55
CA THR A 464 9.14 29.50 4.85
C THR A 464 8.49 29.04 3.54
N PRO A 465 8.53 27.74 3.22
CA PRO A 465 7.80 27.19 2.08
C PRO A 465 6.30 27.22 2.34
N LYS A 466 5.51 27.04 1.30
CA LYS A 466 4.07 26.77 1.39
C LYS A 466 3.80 25.42 0.74
N VAL A 467 2.72 24.76 1.15
CA VAL A 467 2.39 23.43 0.62
C VAL A 467 1.58 23.57 -0.65
N THR A 468 0.28 23.88 -0.55
CA THR A 468 -0.63 23.87 -1.70
C THR A 468 -1.38 25.16 -1.92
N LYS A 469 -1.50 25.56 -3.18
CA LYS A 469 -2.44 26.57 -3.65
C LYS A 469 -3.27 25.96 -4.78
N ALA A 470 -4.36 25.30 -4.42
CA ALA A 470 -5.23 24.56 -5.33
C ALA A 470 -6.68 24.57 -4.80
N PRO A 471 -7.72 24.43 -5.66
CA PRO A 471 -9.10 24.24 -5.22
C PRO A 471 -9.28 22.92 -4.45
N THR A 472 -8.65 21.85 -4.93
CA THR A 472 -8.56 20.54 -4.26
C THR A 472 -7.24 20.49 -3.48
N LYS A 473 -7.27 20.16 -2.19
CA LYS A 473 -6.06 19.85 -1.41
C LYS A 473 -5.65 18.39 -1.62
N PRO A 474 -4.35 18.05 -1.53
CA PRO A 474 -3.91 16.67 -1.43
C PRO A 474 -4.25 16.07 -0.06
N THR A 475 -4.37 14.75 -0.01
CA THR A 475 -4.22 13.95 1.22
C THR A 475 -2.74 13.69 1.52
N PHE A 476 -2.44 13.39 2.78
CA PHE A 476 -1.12 12.96 3.25
C PHE A 476 -1.31 11.71 4.13
N THR A 477 -0.61 10.63 3.82
CA THR A 477 -0.73 9.33 4.51
C THR A 477 0.67 8.79 4.83
N ASN A 478 0.95 8.49 6.10
CA ASN A 478 2.30 8.08 6.57
C ASN A 478 3.41 9.04 6.10
N CYS A 479 3.10 10.33 6.01
CA CYS A 479 4.05 11.37 5.62
C CYS A 479 4.65 12.06 6.85
N TYR A 480 5.94 12.39 6.79
CA TYR A 480 6.68 13.04 7.87
C TYR A 480 7.36 14.32 7.40
N LYS A 481 7.52 15.31 8.29
CA LYS A 481 8.32 16.52 8.04
C LYS A 481 9.31 16.79 9.17
N THR A 482 10.52 17.22 8.84
CA THR A 482 11.55 17.62 9.82
C THR A 482 11.40 19.10 10.19
N THR A 483 12.01 19.53 11.31
CA THR A 483 11.81 20.90 11.86
C THR A 483 12.29 22.03 10.94
N ASP A 484 13.13 21.72 9.95
CA ASP A 484 13.65 22.61 8.92
C ASP A 484 12.81 22.64 7.62
N PHE A 485 11.72 21.87 7.52
CA PHE A 485 10.59 22.15 6.61
C PHE A 485 9.36 22.54 7.42
N ALA A 486 9.33 23.83 7.79
CA ALA A 486 8.26 24.45 8.57
C ALA A 486 7.37 25.37 7.70
N PRO A 487 6.47 24.84 6.85
CA PRO A 487 5.44 25.64 6.20
C PRO A 487 4.39 26.12 7.22
N SER A 488 3.69 27.21 6.91
CA SER A 488 2.68 27.79 7.82
C SER A 488 1.47 26.89 8.10
N SER A 489 1.23 25.87 7.27
CA SER A 489 0.25 24.81 7.49
C SER A 489 0.52 23.62 6.56
N MET A 490 0.33 22.41 7.08
CA MET A 490 0.42 21.14 6.34
C MET A 490 -0.40 20.07 7.06
N ASP A 491 -1.69 20.02 6.75
CA ASP A 491 -2.64 19.14 7.42
C ASP A 491 -2.38 17.67 7.03
N GLY A 492 -2.33 16.74 7.99
CA GLY A 492 -2.15 15.30 7.73
C GLY A 492 -0.70 14.79 7.68
N VAL A 493 0.30 15.67 7.87
CA VAL A 493 1.72 15.27 7.95
C VAL A 493 2.21 15.24 9.39
N ILE A 494 2.88 14.15 9.76
CA ILE A 494 3.44 13.90 11.09
C ILE A 494 4.69 14.78 11.30
N ASP A 495 4.72 15.51 12.40
CA ASP A 495 5.91 16.26 12.84
C ASP A 495 7.00 15.29 13.35
N TYR A 496 8.21 15.42 12.82
CA TYR A 496 9.42 14.83 13.38
C TYR A 496 10.24 15.93 14.04
N GLU A 497 10.37 15.84 15.37
CA GLU A 497 10.85 16.90 16.28
C GLU A 497 12.36 17.21 16.21
N LYS A 498 13.04 16.86 15.10
CA LYS A 498 14.47 17.13 14.84
C LYS A 498 14.67 17.55 13.38
N SER A 499 15.87 18.00 13.03
CA SER A 499 16.17 18.48 11.67
C SER A 499 16.45 17.35 10.68
N ALA A 500 16.47 17.66 9.38
CA ALA A 500 16.95 16.75 8.34
C ALA A 500 18.41 16.32 8.58
N ALA A 501 19.23 17.19 9.16
CA ALA A 501 20.60 16.88 9.55
C ALA A 501 20.71 15.94 10.77
N ASP A 502 19.64 15.77 11.56
CA ASP A 502 19.54 14.76 12.61
C ASP A 502 19.00 13.43 12.05
N LEU A 503 18.03 13.48 11.13
CA LEU A 503 17.40 12.31 10.51
C LEU A 503 18.34 11.55 9.55
N PHE A 504 19.02 12.29 8.67
CA PHE A 504 19.74 11.76 7.52
C PHE A 504 21.26 11.77 7.71
N THR A 505 21.96 10.83 7.06
CA THR A 505 23.41 10.66 7.21
C THR A 505 24.21 11.90 6.81
N ASP A 506 24.06 12.36 5.55
CA ASP A 506 24.59 13.65 5.09
C ASP A 506 23.67 14.26 4.00
N PRO A 507 22.59 14.96 4.39
CA PRO A 507 21.68 15.60 3.44
C PRO A 507 22.31 16.81 2.74
N SER A 508 23.52 17.24 3.12
CA SER A 508 24.21 18.34 2.43
C SER A 508 24.76 17.89 1.07
N SER A 509 25.36 16.68 1.01
CA SER A 509 25.88 16.05 -0.21
C SER A 509 24.85 15.23 -1.00
N GLY A 510 23.64 15.04 -0.44
CA GLY A 510 22.57 14.25 -1.04
C GLY A 510 22.50 12.80 -0.57
N ASN A 511 23.16 12.47 0.55
CA ASN A 511 23.05 11.16 1.20
C ASN A 511 21.94 11.18 2.25
N PHE A 512 20.75 10.71 1.86
CA PHE A 512 19.58 10.71 2.73
C PHE A 512 19.40 9.44 3.56
N LEU A 513 20.40 8.55 3.63
CA LEU A 513 20.34 7.32 4.43
C LEU A 513 19.93 7.64 5.87
N ILE A 514 18.81 7.08 6.33
CA ILE A 514 18.20 7.36 7.63
C ILE A 514 19.10 6.82 8.75
N LYS A 515 19.69 7.72 9.55
CA LYS A 515 20.58 7.37 10.67
C LYS A 515 19.87 7.34 12.03
N ASP A 516 18.72 7.99 12.15
CA ASP A 516 18.00 8.05 13.42
C ASP A 516 17.07 6.83 13.59
N ALA A 517 17.56 5.82 14.31
CA ALA A 517 16.80 4.62 14.64
C ALA A 517 15.55 4.87 15.53
N SER A 518 15.35 6.09 16.04
CA SER A 518 14.11 6.51 16.75
C SER A 518 13.05 7.13 15.84
N PHE A 519 13.34 7.33 14.54
CA PHE A 519 12.36 7.79 13.57
C PHE A 519 11.33 6.70 13.27
N ILE A 520 10.05 6.95 13.56
CA ILE A 520 8.95 5.97 13.42
C ILE A 520 8.77 5.52 11.97
N GLY A 521 8.94 6.42 11.00
CA GLY A 521 8.80 6.12 9.58
C GLY A 521 10.01 5.44 8.93
N LYS A 522 11.05 5.05 9.68
CA LYS A 522 12.35 4.64 9.09
C LYS A 522 12.28 3.48 8.09
N ASP A 523 11.33 2.56 8.26
CA ASP A 523 11.14 1.39 7.39
C ASP A 523 10.01 1.59 6.37
N SER A 524 9.17 2.61 6.56
CA SER A 524 7.88 2.77 5.87
C SER A 524 7.71 4.09 5.12
N ALA A 525 8.66 5.02 5.21
CA ALA A 525 8.59 6.32 4.56
C ALA A 525 9.94 6.75 3.95
N GLY A 526 9.88 7.72 3.05
CA GLY A 526 10.99 8.15 2.20
C GLY A 526 11.18 7.22 1.02
N ASP A 527 12.04 7.65 0.09
CA ASP A 527 12.55 6.81 -0.99
C ASP A 527 13.29 5.57 -0.42
N PRO A 528 12.89 4.33 -0.78
CA PRO A 528 13.40 3.10 -0.18
C PRO A 528 14.92 2.94 -0.20
N ILE A 529 15.62 3.56 -1.15
CA ILE A 529 17.10 3.49 -1.26
C ILE A 529 17.82 4.10 -0.04
N TRP A 530 17.09 4.82 0.82
CA TRP A 530 17.60 5.47 2.03
C TRP A 530 17.11 4.86 3.34
N ARG A 531 16.30 3.79 3.29
CA ARG A 531 15.85 3.05 4.47
C ARG A 531 17.00 2.18 5.03
N PRO A 532 17.02 1.87 6.34
CA PRO A 532 18.18 1.30 7.03
C PRO A 532 18.34 -0.22 6.90
#